data_AF-B1I5X1-F1
#
_entry.id   AF-B1I5X1-F1
#
_cell.length_a   1.000
_cell.length_b   1.000
_cell.length_c   1.000
_cell.angle_alpha   90.00
_cell.angle_beta   90.00
_cell.angle_gamma   90.00
#
_symmetry.space_group_name_H-M   'P 1'
#
loop_
_entity.id
_entity.type
_entity.pdbx_description
1 polymer ?
#
loop_
_entity_poly.entity_id
_entity_poly.type
_entity_poly.pdbx_seq_one_letter_code
_entity_poly.pdbx_strand_id
1 'polypeptide(L)' 'MGHYRSVLADMLRERRQLLEQLYHVQGRRDEMLHRLRDVERRILQEEERGPRAYLEHIFRAVPVPEQHRERA' A
#
# COMPACT_ATOMS: atom_id res chain seq x y z
N MET A 1 6.04 -21.33 -4.75
CA MET A 1 6.75 -20.19 -4.15
C MET A 1 5.88 -18.95 -4.34
N GLY A 2 5.26 -18.48 -3.25
CA GLY A 2 4.30 -17.37 -3.32
C GLY A 2 5.03 -16.05 -3.46
N HIS A 3 4.97 -15.43 -4.65
CA HIS A 3 5.34 -14.04 -4.79
C HIS A 3 4.39 -13.22 -3.92
N TYR A 4 4.88 -12.69 -2.80
CA TYR A 4 4.18 -11.64 -2.06
C TYR A 4 4.07 -10.45 -3.00
N ARG A 5 2.97 -10.41 -3.75
CA ARG A 5 2.72 -9.39 -4.76
C ARG A 5 2.33 -8.13 -3.99
N SER A 6 3.26 -7.18 -3.91
CA SER A 6 3.03 -5.93 -3.18
C SER A 6 1.86 -5.19 -3.84
N VAL A 7 0.76 -5.03 -3.09
CA VAL A 7 -0.45 -4.33 -3.53
C VAL A 7 -0.11 -2.92 -3.99
N LEU A 8 0.83 -2.25 -3.31
CA LEU A 8 1.36 -0.95 -3.72
C LEU A 8 2.05 -1.00 -5.09
N ALA A 9 2.84 -2.05 -5.36
CA ALA A 9 3.51 -2.20 -6.64
C ALA A 9 2.52 -2.43 -7.80
N ASP A 10 1.41 -3.15 -7.55
CA ASP A 10 0.35 -3.31 -8.55
C ASP A 10 -0.40 -1.98 -8.79
N MET A 11 -0.69 -1.20 -7.74
CA MET A 11 -1.32 0.13 -7.87
C MET A 11 -0.42 1.13 -8.62
N LEU A 12 0.89 1.13 -8.37
CA LEU A 12 1.85 1.98 -9.09
C LEU A 12 1.92 1.63 -10.59
N ARG A 13 1.81 0.34 -10.93
CA ARG A 13 1.73 -0.11 -12.34
C ARG A 13 0.45 0.35 -13.00
N GLU A 14 -0.69 0.22 -12.32
CA GLU A 14 -1.98 0.70 -12.82
C GLU A 14 -1.95 2.22 -13.07
N ARG A 15 -1.41 3.00 -12.12
CA ARG A 15 -1.22 4.46 -12.27
C ARG A 15 -0.44 4.81 -13.54
N ARG A 16 0.67 4.10 -13.80
CA ARG A 16 1.49 4.33 -14.99
C ARG A 16 0.70 4.04 -16.28
N GLN A 17 -0.04 2.94 -16.34
CA GLN A 17 -0.84 2.58 -17.50
C GLN A 17 -1.95 3.60 -17.78
N LEU A 18 -2.62 4.09 -16.73
CA LEU A 18 -3.66 5.13 -16.87
C LEU A 18 -3.08 6.45 -17.41
N LEU A 19 -1.89 6.83 -16.97
CA LEU A 19 -1.18 8.00 -17.49
C LEU A 19 -0.81 7.83 -18.97
N GLU A 20 -0.24 6.69 -19.34
CA GLU A 20 0.09 6.38 -20.74
C GLU A 20 -1.17 6.43 -21.63
N GLN A 21 -2.31 5.91 -21.16
CA GLN A 21 -3.58 5.96 -21.89
C GLN A 21 -4.16 7.38 -22.01
N LEU A 22 -3.98 8.23 -20.98
CA LEU A 22 -4.38 9.64 -21.00
C LEU A 22 -3.65 10.44 -22.09
N TYR A 23 -2.40 10.08 -22.40
CA TYR A 23 -1.64 10.71 -23.49
C TYR A 23 -2.13 10.31 -24.89
N HIS A 24 -2.81 9.17 -25.03
CA HIS A 24 -3.15 8.58 -26.34
C HIS A 24 -4.63 8.64 -26.72
N VAL A 25 -5.57 8.82 -25.78
CA VAL A 25 -7.02 8.72 -26.06
C VAL A 25 -7.80 9.94 -25.58
N GLN A 26 -8.20 10.83 -26.49
CA GLN A 26 -9.01 12.02 -26.18
C GLN A 26 -10.45 11.70 -25.77
N GLY A 27 -11.02 10.57 -26.19
CA GLY A 27 -12.45 10.25 -26.01
C GLY A 27 -12.85 9.69 -24.63
N ARG A 28 -11.90 9.36 -23.74
CA ARG A 28 -12.18 8.80 -22.40
C ARG A 28 -11.39 9.49 -21.29
N ARG A 29 -10.96 10.73 -21.56
CA ARG A 29 -10.05 11.47 -20.68
C ARG A 29 -10.64 11.64 -19.26
N ASP A 30 -11.91 11.98 -19.16
CA ASP A 30 -12.55 12.24 -17.86
C ASP A 30 -12.70 10.97 -17.00
N GLU A 31 -13.08 9.85 -17.61
CA GLU A 31 -13.14 8.54 -16.95
C GLU A 31 -11.75 8.13 -16.45
N MET A 32 -10.72 8.30 -17.28
CA MET A 32 -9.36 7.93 -16.93
C MET A 32 -8.77 8.83 -15.83
N LEU A 33 -9.08 10.14 -15.85
CA LEU A 33 -8.72 11.07 -14.78
C LEU A 33 -9.42 10.70 -13.46
N HIS A 34 -10.68 10.27 -13.52
CA HIS A 34 -11.40 9.83 -12.33
C HIS A 34 -10.73 8.59 -11.72
N ARG A 35 -10.47 7.56 -12.54
CA ARG A 35 -9.77 6.35 -12.10
C ARG A 35 -8.35 6.65 -11.58
N LEU A 36 -7.64 7.58 -12.20
CA LEU A 36 -6.32 8.00 -11.75
C LEU A 36 -6.38 8.60 -10.33
N ARG A 37 -7.33 9.49 -10.06
CA ARG A 37 -7.52 10.08 -8.72
C ARG A 37 -7.88 9.03 -7.67
N ASP A 38 -8.67 8.03 -8.04
CA ASP A 38 -9.01 6.92 -7.14
C ASP A 38 -7.80 6.07 -6.78
N VAL A 39 -6.98 5.72 -7.79
CA VAL A 39 -5.73 4.98 -7.58
C VAL A 39 -4.76 5.79 -6.73
N GLU A 40 -4.60 7.09 -6.98
CA GLU A 40 -3.74 7.96 -6.18
C GLU A 40 -4.18 8.06 -4.72
N ARG A 41 -5.50 8.17 -4.46
CA ARG A 41 -6.03 8.14 -3.09
C ARG A 41 -5.72 6.83 -2.37
N ARG A 42 -5.84 5.69 -3.06
CA ARG A 42 -5.54 4.37 -2.49
C ARG A 42 -4.05 4.17 -2.24
N ILE A 43 -3.19 4.70 -3.11
CA ILE A 43 -1.74 4.72 -2.88
C ILE A 43 -1.42 5.48 -1.60
N LEU A 44 -1.95 6.70 -1.43
CA LEU A 44 -1.71 7.49 -0.22
C LEU A 44 -2.16 6.76 1.05
N GLN A 45 -3.34 6.14 1.01
CA GLN A 45 -3.84 5.35 2.15
C GLN A 45 -2.94 4.15 2.46
N GLU A 46 -2.43 3.46 1.44
CA GLU A 46 -1.55 2.30 1.62
C GLU A 46 -0.14 2.72 2.07
N GLU A 47 0.36 3.86 1.60
CA GLU A 47 1.61 4.49 2.06
C GLU A 47 1.51 4.97 3.51
N GLU A 48 0.36 5.43 3.97
CA GLU A 48 0.12 5.73 5.39
C GLU A 48 0.01 4.45 6.24
N ARG A 49 -0.54 3.38 5.65
CA ARG A 49 -0.68 2.07 6.30
C ARG A 49 0.63 1.31 6.41
N GLY A 50 1.50 1.41 5.41
CA GLY A 50 2.77 0.67 5.34
C GLY A 50 3.69 0.86 6.56
N PRO A 51 3.99 2.11 6.97
CA PRO A 51 4.73 2.41 8.19
C PRO A 51 4.02 1.86 9.43
N ARG A 52 2.69 1.96 9.51
CA ARG A 52 1.90 1.45 10.64
C ARG A 52 1.94 -0.07 10.74
N ALA A 53 1.78 -0.78 9.61
CA ALA A 53 1.86 -2.23 9.52
C ALA A 53 3.28 -2.76 9.76
N TYR A 54 4.31 -2.03 9.30
CA TYR A 54 5.70 -2.34 9.58
C TYR A 54 6.04 -2.14 11.07
N LEU A 55 5.57 -1.04 11.68
CA LEU A 55 5.72 -0.80 13.12
C LEU A 55 4.98 -1.87 13.94
N GLU A 56 3.74 -2.23 13.59
CA GLU A 56 3.03 -3.35 14.23
C GLU A 56 3.81 -4.66 14.10
N HIS A 57 4.41 -4.96 12.95
CA HIS A 57 5.24 -6.15 12.78
C HIS A 57 6.47 -6.14 13.70
N ILE A 58 7.15 -5.00 13.86
CA ILE A 58 8.28 -4.85 14.78
C ILE A 58 7.82 -4.97 16.23
N PHE A 59 6.80 -4.21 16.66
CA PHE A 59 6.36 -4.17 18.04
C PHE A 59 5.67 -5.47 18.50
N ARG A 60 5.07 -6.23 17.58
CA ARG A 60 4.50 -7.56 17.86
C ARG A 60 5.56 -8.67 17.88
N ALA A 61 6.72 -8.43 17.26
CA ALA A 61 7.89 -9.32 17.29
C ALA A 61 8.84 -9.07 18.48
N VAL A 62 8.60 -8.03 19.28
CA VAL A 62 9.28 -7.86 20.58
C VAL A 62 8.47 -8.60 21.64
N PRO A 63 8.89 -9.81 22.08
CA PRO A 63 8.34 -10.37 23.30
C PRO A 63 8.66 -9.38 24.42
N VAL A 64 7.63 -8.89 25.09
CA VAL A 64 7.80 -8.27 26.41
C VAL A 64 8.52 -9.32 27.25
N PRO A 65 9.73 -9.06 27.77
CA PRO A 65 10.33 -10.00 28.71
C PRO A 65 9.37 -10.03 29.91
N GLU A 66 8.74 -11.17 30.14
CA GLU A 66 8.04 -11.45 31.39
C GLU A 66 9.05 -11.19 32.50
N GLN A 67 8.98 -10.02 33.12
CA GLN A 67 9.70 -9.73 34.34
C GLN A 67 9.11 -10.66 35.41
N HIS A 68 9.80 -11.79 35.58
CA HIS A 68 9.87 -12.63 36.76
C HIS A 68 8.61 -12.66 37.64
N ARG A 69 7.73 -13.63 37.36
CA ARG A 69 6.99 -14.30 38.43
C ARG A 69 7.91 -15.34 39.09
N GLU A 70 8.73 -14.89 40.02
CA GLU A 70 9.41 -15.71 41.04
C GLU A 70 9.77 -14.73 42.18
N ARG A 71 9.47 -14.92 43.47
CA ARG A 71 8.96 -16.01 44.31
C ARG A 71 8.46 -15.34 45.61
N ALA A 72 7.39 -15.87 46.20
CA ALA A 72 7.31 -16.34 47.59
C ALA A 72 7.52 -15.29 48.69
#